data_AF-A0A2N0LU08-F1
#
_entry.id   AF-A0A2N0LU08-F1
#
_cell.length_a   1.000
_cell.length_b   1.000
_cell.length_c   1.000
_cell.angle_alpha   90.00
_cell.angle_beta   90.00
_cell.angle_gamma   90.00
#
_symmetry.space_group_name_H-M   'P 1'
#
loop_
_entity.id
_entity.type
_entity.pdbx_description
1 polymer ?
#
loop_
_entity_poly.entity_id
_entity_poly.type
_entity_poly.pdbx_seq_one_letter_code
_entity_poly.pdbx_strand_id
1 'polypeptide(L)'
;MAMAAGIDWQSLGQAFAEAEAEPKLAKYRRRKWARSVEFASWIKEAALAELSLEQARALYTASGGSHRKDFESNPIGEIRDSLDFLLYDTVKLEGRFQECADDAGAFKLAGAGKDFVSYLLCLSQPRLFAVWNSNSEKAFMKLNRKLSMKLNIKLGMEMNALSRGPMGIGYIDLLEGSETVRRGLGMTDFRSVDEFFYFISRPGA
;
A
#
# COMPACT_ATOMS: atom_id res chain seq x y z
N MET A 1 13.49 -5.08 36.85
CA MET A 1 12.88 -5.46 35.57
C MET A 1 12.61 -4.19 34.77
N ALA A 2 13.51 -3.81 33.87
CA ALA A 2 13.26 -2.71 32.96
C ALA A 2 12.40 -3.26 31.81
N MET A 3 11.16 -2.76 31.70
CA MET A 3 10.30 -3.04 30.56
C MET A 3 11.04 -2.61 29.28
N ALA A 4 11.24 -3.55 28.35
CA ALA A 4 11.72 -3.21 27.02
C ALA A 4 10.73 -2.20 26.40
N ALA A 5 11.12 -0.92 26.36
CA ALA A 5 10.29 0.17 25.89
C ALA A 5 10.03 0.02 24.37
N GLY A 6 8.94 -0.65 24.01
CA GLY A 6 8.46 -0.83 22.64
C GLY A 6 8.31 0.48 21.86
N ILE A 7 7.83 0.41 20.61
CA ILE A 7 7.52 1.63 19.85
C ILE A 7 6.61 2.52 20.69
N ASP A 8 7.03 3.78 20.88
CA ASP A 8 6.21 4.81 21.53
C ASP A 8 5.12 5.26 20.56
N TRP A 9 4.08 4.43 20.47
CA TRP A 9 2.93 4.68 19.61
C TRP A 9 2.16 5.94 20.01
N GLN A 10 2.17 6.30 21.29
CA GLN A 10 1.47 7.48 21.77
C GLN A 10 2.11 8.76 21.23
N SER A 11 3.42 8.92 21.36
CA SER A 11 4.13 10.09 20.81
C SER A 11 4.04 10.15 19.29
N LEU A 12 4.12 9.00 18.60
CA LEU A 12 3.94 8.95 17.14
C LEU A 12 2.52 9.31 16.71
N GLY A 13 1.51 8.86 17.46
CA GLY A 13 0.11 9.19 17.21
C GLY A 13 -0.17 10.68 17.40
N GLN A 14 0.37 11.27 18.46
CA GLN A 14 0.24 12.72 18.69
C GLN A 14 0.91 13.52 17.57
N ALA A 15 2.15 13.18 17.21
CA ALA A 15 2.86 13.86 16.12
C ALA A 15 2.12 13.74 14.77
N PHE A 16 1.52 12.57 14.51
CA PHE A 16 0.70 12.38 13.30
C PHE A 16 -0.58 13.21 13.34
N ALA A 17 -1.27 13.28 14.49
CA ALA A 17 -2.46 14.10 14.68
C ALA A 17 -2.16 15.60 14.47
N GLU A 18 -1.03 16.09 14.98
CA GLU A 18 -0.56 17.46 14.75
C GLU A 18 -0.26 17.72 13.26
N ALA A 19 0.30 16.72 12.57
CA ALA A 19 0.61 16.78 11.15
C ALA A 19 -0.62 16.70 10.22
N GLU A 20 -1.81 16.33 10.71
CA GLU A 20 -3.03 16.26 9.90
C GLU A 20 -3.41 17.60 9.27
N ALA A 21 -3.07 18.70 9.93
CA ALA A 21 -3.27 20.06 9.43
C ALA A 21 -2.23 20.49 8.39
N GLU A 22 -1.16 19.70 8.16
CA GLU A 22 -0.11 20.09 7.23
C GLU A 22 -0.57 20.02 5.77
N PRO A 23 -0.30 21.08 4.96
CA PRO A 23 -0.71 21.12 3.56
C PRO A 23 -0.17 19.95 2.71
N LYS A 24 1.01 19.42 3.05
CA LYS A 24 1.63 18.31 2.31
C LYS A 24 0.88 17.00 2.51
N LEU A 25 0.47 16.69 3.74
CA LEU A 25 -0.30 15.49 4.04
C LEU A 25 -1.71 15.60 3.45
N ALA A 26 -2.36 16.75 3.60
CA ALA A 26 -3.65 17.03 2.97
C ALA A 26 -3.61 16.87 1.44
N LYS A 27 -2.55 17.38 0.78
CA LYS A 27 -2.35 17.20 -0.67
C LYS A 27 -2.16 15.72 -1.05
N TYR A 28 -1.40 14.97 -0.25
CA TYR A 28 -1.20 13.54 -0.47
C TYR A 28 -2.52 12.76 -0.39
N ARG A 29 -3.26 12.94 0.71
CA ARG A 29 -4.59 12.38 0.94
C ARG A 29 -5.55 12.70 -0.20
N ARG A 30 -5.63 13.98 -0.58
CA ARG A 30 -6.54 14.43 -1.64
C ARG A 30 -6.21 13.76 -2.98
N ARG A 31 -4.93 13.65 -3.33
CA ARG A 31 -4.52 13.03 -4.60
C ARG A 31 -4.85 11.54 -4.66
N LYS A 32 -4.68 10.83 -3.55
CA LYS A 32 -4.75 9.36 -3.52
C LYS A 32 -6.14 8.81 -3.16
N TRP A 33 -6.83 9.47 -2.23
CA TRP A 33 -8.01 8.92 -1.56
C TRP A 33 -9.30 9.72 -1.73
N ALA A 34 -9.26 10.95 -2.28
CA ALA A 34 -10.47 11.80 -2.39
C ALA A 34 -11.59 11.17 -3.22
N ARG A 35 -11.25 10.37 -4.23
CA ARG A 35 -12.21 9.67 -5.10
C ARG A 35 -12.34 8.19 -4.76
N SER A 36 -11.92 7.78 -3.56
CA SER A 36 -11.87 6.34 -3.19
C SER A 36 -13.21 5.63 -3.31
N VAL A 37 -14.32 6.27 -2.93
CA VAL A 37 -15.67 5.66 -3.06
C VAL A 37 -16.05 5.43 -4.52
N GLU A 38 -15.80 6.43 -5.36
CA GLU A 38 -16.06 6.35 -6.81
C GLU A 38 -15.16 5.29 -7.45
N PHE A 39 -13.86 5.32 -7.17
CA PHE A 39 -12.90 4.38 -7.73
C PHE A 39 -13.14 2.94 -7.27
N ALA A 40 -13.51 2.73 -6.01
CA ALA A 40 -13.91 1.42 -5.50
C ALA A 40 -15.15 0.89 -6.22
N SER A 41 -16.06 1.76 -6.68
CA SER A 41 -17.23 1.34 -7.44
C SER A 41 -16.90 0.81 -8.84
N TRP A 42 -15.83 1.32 -9.46
CA TRP A 42 -15.40 0.90 -10.82
C TRP A 42 -14.73 -0.47 -10.84
N ILE A 43 -14.11 -0.85 -9.73
CA ILE A 43 -13.40 -2.13 -9.60
C ILE A 43 -14.26 -3.22 -8.96
N LYS A 44 -15.58 -2.98 -8.78
CA LYS A 44 -16.52 -4.02 -8.38
C LYS A 44 -16.65 -5.04 -9.50
N GLU A 45 -16.77 -6.31 -9.17
CA GLU A 45 -16.89 -7.44 -10.10
C GLU A 45 -17.88 -7.15 -11.25
N ALA A 46 -19.11 -6.73 -10.92
CA ALA A 46 -20.15 -6.41 -11.90
C ALA A 46 -19.87 -5.17 -12.77
N ALA A 47 -18.98 -4.27 -12.35
CA ALA A 47 -18.62 -3.05 -13.07
C ALA A 47 -17.33 -3.20 -13.89
N LEU A 48 -16.51 -4.21 -13.57
CA LEU A 48 -15.16 -4.33 -14.10
C LEU A 48 -15.14 -4.57 -15.61
N ALA A 49 -16.12 -5.32 -16.13
CA ALA A 49 -16.29 -5.54 -17.57
C ALA A 49 -16.51 -4.24 -18.36
N GLU A 50 -17.03 -3.19 -17.71
CA GLU A 50 -17.30 -1.88 -18.31
C GLU A 50 -16.20 -0.84 -18.00
N LEU A 51 -15.15 -1.22 -17.24
CA LEU A 51 -14.07 -0.31 -16.85
C LEU A 51 -13.42 0.29 -18.09
N SER A 52 -13.51 1.61 -18.26
CA SER A 52 -12.92 2.29 -19.41
C SER A 52 -11.42 2.52 -19.23
N LEU A 53 -10.70 2.76 -20.33
CA LEU A 53 -9.28 3.12 -20.26
C LEU A 53 -9.05 4.43 -19.48
N GLU A 54 -9.99 5.37 -19.56
CA GLU A 54 -9.94 6.62 -18.78
C GLU A 54 -10.07 6.37 -17.27
N GLN A 55 -10.95 5.44 -16.89
CA GLN A 55 -11.11 5.02 -15.49
C GLN A 55 -9.86 4.27 -14.99
N ALA A 56 -9.34 3.33 -15.78
CA ALA A 56 -8.10 2.62 -15.47
C ALA A 56 -6.92 3.58 -15.27
N ARG A 57 -6.79 4.58 -16.16
CA ARG A 57 -5.80 5.65 -16.08
C ARG A 57 -5.94 6.49 -14.82
N ALA A 58 -7.18 6.79 -14.42
CA ALA A 58 -7.45 7.54 -13.19
C ALA A 58 -7.06 6.74 -11.94
N LEU A 59 -7.36 5.43 -11.90
CA LEU A 59 -6.91 4.51 -10.85
C LEU A 59 -5.37 4.48 -10.77
N TYR A 60 -4.69 4.32 -11.91
CA TYR A 60 -3.23 4.27 -11.99
C TYR A 60 -2.58 5.59 -11.54
N THR A 61 -3.16 6.73 -11.90
CA THR A 61 -2.68 8.04 -11.46
C THR A 61 -2.82 8.20 -9.95
N ALA A 62 -3.93 7.74 -9.38
CA ALA A 62 -4.21 7.85 -7.96
C ALA A 62 -3.32 6.94 -7.10
N SER A 63 -2.95 5.76 -7.59
CA SER A 63 -1.99 4.87 -6.92
C SER A 63 -0.60 5.52 -6.75
N GLY A 64 -0.28 6.51 -7.59
CA GLY A 64 1.02 7.18 -7.64
C GLY A 64 1.90 6.71 -8.80
N GLY A 65 1.33 5.98 -9.77
CA GLY A 65 2.05 5.49 -10.94
C GLY A 65 2.69 6.62 -11.78
N SER A 66 3.96 6.45 -12.13
CA SER A 66 4.76 7.40 -12.91
C SER A 66 4.94 7.01 -14.38
N HIS A 67 4.71 5.73 -14.73
CA HIS A 67 4.94 5.15 -16.05
C HIS A 67 3.66 5.12 -16.88
N ARG A 68 3.01 6.28 -16.97
CA ARG A 68 1.67 6.42 -17.55
C ARG A 68 1.58 5.96 -19.00
N LYS A 69 2.60 6.25 -19.82
CA LYS A 69 2.62 5.84 -21.23
C LYS A 69 2.65 4.32 -21.38
N ASP A 70 3.49 3.68 -20.56
CA ASP A 70 3.62 2.22 -20.57
C ASP A 70 2.31 1.59 -20.09
N PHE A 71 1.70 2.14 -19.04
CA PHE A 71 0.38 1.69 -18.57
C PHE A 71 -0.72 1.84 -19.63
N GLU A 72 -0.76 2.96 -20.33
CA GLU A 72 -1.74 3.22 -21.40
C GLU A 72 -1.54 2.35 -22.65
N SER A 73 -0.38 1.69 -22.81
CA SER A 73 -0.14 0.75 -23.91
C SER A 73 -0.77 -0.63 -23.69
N ASN A 74 -1.16 -0.97 -22.45
CA ASN A 74 -1.86 -2.23 -22.20
C ASN A 74 -3.26 -2.18 -22.84
N PRO A 75 -3.67 -3.21 -23.59
CA PRO A 75 -5.05 -3.35 -24.03
C PRO A 75 -6.02 -3.31 -22.85
N ILE A 76 -7.17 -2.65 -23.02
CA ILE A 76 -8.16 -2.54 -21.94
C ILE A 76 -8.69 -3.89 -21.47
N GLY A 77 -8.75 -4.90 -22.36
CA GLY A 77 -9.07 -6.28 -22.00
C GLY A 77 -8.08 -6.85 -20.98
N GLU A 78 -6.77 -6.74 -21.25
CA GLU A 78 -5.73 -7.22 -20.33
C GLU A 78 -5.75 -6.50 -18.98
N ILE A 79 -6.05 -5.19 -18.97
CA ILE A 79 -6.22 -4.44 -17.72
C ILE A 79 -7.38 -5.02 -16.91
N ARG A 80 -8.53 -5.28 -17.55
CA ARG A 80 -9.71 -5.84 -16.88
C ARG A 80 -9.43 -7.24 -16.36
N ASP A 81 -8.81 -8.10 -17.17
CA ASP A 81 -8.46 -9.48 -16.78
C ASP A 81 -7.47 -9.50 -15.61
N SER A 82 -6.46 -8.62 -15.62
CA SER A 82 -5.51 -8.47 -14.50
C SER A 82 -6.18 -7.99 -13.22
N LEU A 83 -7.10 -7.03 -13.31
CA LEU A 83 -7.87 -6.55 -12.15
C LEU A 83 -8.83 -7.61 -11.62
N ASP A 84 -9.47 -8.38 -12.51
CA ASP A 84 -10.40 -9.44 -12.15
C ASP A 84 -9.66 -10.55 -11.41
N PHE A 85 -8.56 -11.00 -11.99
CA PHE A 85 -7.67 -11.97 -11.38
C PHE A 85 -7.18 -11.51 -10.01
N LEU A 86 -6.71 -10.27 -9.90
CA LEU A 86 -6.21 -9.72 -8.62
C LEU A 86 -7.28 -9.67 -7.54
N LEU A 87 -8.51 -9.27 -7.87
CA LEU A 87 -9.54 -8.92 -6.90
C LEU A 87 -10.47 -10.09 -6.58
N TYR A 88 -10.77 -10.94 -7.54
CA TYR A 88 -11.88 -11.90 -7.48
C TYR A 88 -11.48 -13.37 -7.67
N ASP A 89 -10.30 -13.66 -8.21
CA ASP A 89 -9.86 -15.05 -8.36
C ASP A 89 -9.73 -15.76 -6.99
N THR A 90 -9.94 -17.07 -7.02
CA THR A 90 -9.85 -17.99 -5.87
C THR A 90 -8.42 -18.35 -5.47
N VAL A 91 -7.43 -18.04 -6.31
CA VAL A 91 -6.02 -18.16 -5.95
C VAL A 91 -5.73 -17.33 -4.70
N LYS A 92 -4.84 -17.87 -3.84
CA LYS A 92 -4.45 -17.19 -2.61
C LYS A 92 -3.87 -15.79 -2.88
N LEU A 93 -4.05 -14.88 -1.92
CA LEU A 93 -3.63 -13.48 -2.04
C LEU A 93 -2.17 -13.34 -2.45
N GLU A 94 -1.25 -14.12 -1.86
CA GLU A 94 0.17 -14.06 -2.21
C GLU A 94 0.42 -14.40 -3.69
N GLY A 95 -0.29 -15.39 -4.23
CA GLY A 95 -0.20 -15.79 -5.63
C GLY A 95 -0.76 -14.71 -6.54
N ARG A 96 -1.95 -14.19 -6.23
CA ARG A 96 -2.57 -13.10 -7.00
C ARG A 96 -1.68 -11.85 -7.03
N PHE A 97 -1.13 -11.48 -5.89
CA PHE A 97 -0.22 -10.35 -5.79
C PHE A 97 1.06 -10.57 -6.59
N GLN A 98 1.67 -11.75 -6.48
CA GLN A 98 2.88 -12.13 -7.21
C GLN A 98 2.68 -11.98 -8.72
N GLU A 99 1.64 -12.60 -9.26
CA GLU A 99 1.38 -12.63 -10.72
C GLU A 99 1.04 -11.24 -11.31
N CYS A 100 0.54 -10.30 -10.50
CA CYS A 100 0.23 -8.95 -10.96
C CYS A 100 1.38 -7.95 -10.72
N ALA A 101 2.19 -8.15 -9.67
CA ALA A 101 3.21 -7.18 -9.26
C ALA A 101 4.60 -7.50 -9.86
N ASP A 102 4.94 -8.78 -9.98
CA ASP A 102 6.24 -9.26 -10.45
C ASP A 102 6.38 -9.12 -11.97
N ASP A 103 7.60 -8.83 -12.44
CA ASP A 103 7.83 -8.62 -13.87
C ASP A 103 7.70 -9.91 -14.70
N ALA A 104 7.83 -11.08 -14.08
CA ALA A 104 7.61 -12.37 -14.72
C ALA A 104 6.17 -12.91 -14.54
N GLY A 105 5.30 -12.16 -13.87
CA GLY A 105 3.93 -12.58 -13.58
C GLY A 105 3.03 -12.57 -14.82
N ALA A 106 2.11 -13.55 -14.90
CA ALA A 106 1.24 -13.73 -16.06
C ALA A 106 0.19 -12.61 -16.22
N PHE A 107 -0.14 -11.90 -15.14
CA PHE A 107 -1.12 -10.81 -15.12
C PHE A 107 -0.45 -9.45 -14.92
N LYS A 108 0.86 -9.36 -15.16
CA LYS A 108 1.64 -8.14 -15.05
C LYS A 108 1.28 -7.14 -16.15
N LEU A 109 0.84 -5.96 -15.74
CA LEU A 109 0.61 -4.83 -16.66
C LEU A 109 1.87 -3.98 -16.80
N ALA A 110 2.17 -3.57 -18.04
CA ALA A 110 3.27 -2.65 -18.33
C ALA A 110 3.10 -1.34 -17.54
N GLY A 111 4.18 -0.83 -16.95
CA GLY A 111 4.18 0.38 -16.11
C GLY A 111 3.53 0.22 -14.73
N ALA A 112 2.84 -0.89 -14.44
CA ALA A 112 2.29 -1.19 -13.12
C ALA A 112 3.26 -2.05 -12.28
N GLY A 113 3.00 -2.10 -10.98
CA GLY A 113 3.78 -2.92 -10.04
C GLY A 113 3.13 -2.90 -8.67
N LYS A 114 3.88 -3.29 -7.64
CA LYS A 114 3.39 -3.40 -6.25
C LYS A 114 2.60 -2.17 -5.76
N ASP A 115 3.00 -0.96 -6.13
CA ASP A 115 2.31 0.28 -5.76
C ASP A 115 0.88 0.34 -6.31
N PHE A 116 0.66 -0.09 -7.55
CA PHE A 116 -0.66 -0.13 -8.18
C PHE A 116 -1.50 -1.29 -7.66
N VAL A 117 -0.91 -2.49 -7.60
CA VAL A 117 -1.60 -3.72 -7.15
C VAL A 117 -2.08 -3.59 -5.70
N SER A 118 -1.19 -3.17 -4.80
CA SER A 118 -1.57 -2.96 -3.39
C SER A 118 -2.53 -1.79 -3.18
N TYR A 119 -2.49 -0.76 -4.04
CA TYR A 119 -3.47 0.31 -4.04
C TYR A 119 -4.87 -0.20 -4.39
N LEU A 120 -5.01 -1.04 -5.42
CA LEU A 120 -6.30 -1.61 -5.83
C LEU A 120 -6.90 -2.51 -4.74
N LEU A 121 -6.06 -3.33 -4.09
CA LEU A 121 -6.48 -4.14 -2.94
C LEU A 121 -6.94 -3.25 -1.77
N CYS A 122 -6.15 -2.24 -1.39
CA CYS A 122 -6.55 -1.30 -0.34
C CYS A 122 -7.83 -0.53 -0.71
N LEU A 123 -8.00 -0.17 -1.98
CA LEU A 123 -9.19 0.50 -2.48
C LEU A 123 -10.43 -0.38 -2.39
N SER A 124 -10.31 -1.68 -2.72
CA SER A 124 -11.43 -2.63 -2.66
C SER A 124 -11.83 -2.94 -1.22
N GLN A 125 -10.86 -3.16 -0.33
CA GLN A 125 -11.13 -3.44 1.07
C GLN A 125 -10.11 -2.79 2.02
N PRO A 126 -10.30 -1.50 2.36
CA PRO A 126 -9.31 -0.71 3.09
C PRO A 126 -9.07 -1.18 4.52
N ARG A 127 -9.97 -2.02 5.08
CA ARG A 127 -9.79 -2.60 6.42
C ARG A 127 -8.91 -3.85 6.42
N LEU A 128 -8.62 -4.43 5.26
CA LEU A 128 -7.87 -5.69 5.15
C LEU A 128 -6.51 -5.49 4.47
N PHE A 129 -6.42 -4.58 3.51
CA PHE A 129 -5.26 -4.51 2.62
C PHE A 129 -4.49 -3.20 2.76
N ALA A 130 -3.18 -3.32 3.01
CA ALA A 130 -2.25 -2.20 3.08
C ALA A 130 -1.67 -1.84 1.72
N VAL A 131 -1.18 -0.61 1.60
CA VAL A 131 -0.49 -0.14 0.39
C VAL A 131 1.02 -0.36 0.54
N TRP A 132 1.60 -1.04 -0.44
CA TRP A 132 3.04 -1.16 -0.60
C TRP A 132 3.55 -0.05 -1.52
N ASN A 133 4.26 0.93 -0.95
CA ASN A 133 4.94 1.93 -1.75
C ASN A 133 6.25 2.41 -1.12
N SER A 134 6.95 3.31 -1.82
CA SER A 134 8.21 3.87 -1.29
C SER A 134 8.07 4.57 0.07
N ASN A 135 6.89 5.08 0.45
CA ASN A 135 6.69 5.65 1.77
C ASN A 135 6.58 4.55 2.84
N SER A 136 5.86 3.45 2.57
CA SER A 136 5.75 2.32 3.52
C SER A 136 7.11 1.68 3.76
N GLU A 137 7.91 1.48 2.71
CA GLU A 137 9.28 0.96 2.84
C GLU A 137 10.16 1.86 3.72
N LYS A 138 10.16 3.17 3.46
CA LYS A 138 10.92 4.15 4.27
C LYS A 138 10.40 4.21 5.72
N ALA A 139 9.09 4.11 5.91
CA ALA A 139 8.48 4.13 7.23
C ALA A 139 8.96 2.94 8.06
N PHE A 140 8.91 1.73 7.51
CA PHE A 140 9.41 0.53 8.18
C PHE A 140 10.91 0.60 8.44
N MET A 141 11.73 1.12 7.52
CA MET A 141 13.16 1.37 7.79
C MET A 141 13.37 2.29 9.00
N LYS A 142 12.61 3.39 9.10
CA LYS A 142 12.71 4.32 10.23
C LYS A 142 12.22 3.71 11.55
N LEU A 143 11.08 3.02 11.52
CA LEU A 143 10.51 2.36 12.70
C LEU A 143 11.44 1.25 13.22
N ASN A 144 11.98 0.43 12.31
CA ASN A 144 12.99 -0.58 12.64
C ASN A 144 14.27 0.05 13.20
N ARG A 145 14.77 1.15 12.63
CA ARG A 145 15.95 1.84 13.18
C ARG A 145 15.70 2.37 14.60
N LYS A 146 14.52 2.97 14.85
CA LYS A 146 14.13 3.45 16.19
C LYS A 146 14.06 2.30 17.21
N LEU A 147 13.64 1.11 16.79
CA LEU A 147 13.59 -0.09 17.63
C LEU A 147 14.95 -0.77 17.85
N SER A 148 15.72 -0.98 16.79
CA SER A 148 17.05 -1.60 16.88
C SER A 148 18.01 -0.79 17.74
N MET A 149 17.91 0.55 17.72
CA MET A 149 18.73 1.41 18.59
C MET A 149 18.32 1.36 20.07
N LYS A 150 17.05 1.09 20.39
CA LYS A 150 16.54 1.18 21.76
C LYS A 150 16.44 -0.17 22.47
N LEU A 151 16.20 -1.27 21.76
CA LEU A 151 15.73 -2.52 22.38
C LEU A 151 16.40 -3.80 21.91
N ASN A 152 17.22 -3.77 20.86
CA ASN A 152 17.69 -4.99 20.19
C ASN A 152 16.53 -5.94 19.76
N ILE A 153 15.33 -5.38 19.57
CA ILE A 153 14.12 -6.06 19.09
C ILE A 153 13.88 -5.55 17.67
N LYS A 154 13.82 -6.45 16.68
CA LYS A 154 13.31 -6.12 15.35
C LYS A 154 11.78 -6.14 15.46
N LEU A 155 11.03 -5.18 14.87
CA LEU A 155 9.71 -5.58 14.38
C LEU A 155 10.01 -6.79 13.49
N GLY A 156 9.28 -7.89 13.59
CA GLY A 156 9.58 -9.14 12.86
C GLY A 156 9.79 -8.99 11.34
N MET A 157 9.60 -7.80 10.79
CA MET A 157 9.97 -7.36 9.45
C MET A 157 11.48 -7.10 9.29
N GLU A 158 12.21 -8.09 8.79
CA GLU A 158 13.46 -7.79 8.08
C GLU A 158 13.13 -7.09 6.76
N MET A 159 13.27 -5.76 6.71
CA MET A 159 13.10 -4.97 5.47
C MET A 159 13.93 -5.49 4.29
N ASN A 160 15.07 -6.15 4.57
CA ASN A 160 15.90 -6.77 3.53
C ASN A 160 15.26 -8.05 2.95
N ALA A 161 14.28 -8.65 3.61
CA ALA A 161 13.54 -9.82 3.13
C ALA A 161 12.38 -9.44 2.21
N LEU A 162 11.68 -8.32 2.49
CA LEU A 162 10.55 -7.82 1.68
C LEU A 162 10.91 -7.63 0.20
N SER A 163 12.16 -7.28 -0.12
CA SER A 163 12.62 -7.02 -1.49
C SER A 163 13.50 -8.13 -2.09
N ARG A 164 13.72 -9.25 -1.38
CA ARG A 164 14.64 -10.33 -1.81
C ARG A 164 13.95 -11.69 -2.01
N GLY A 165 12.71 -11.83 -1.53
CA GLY A 165 11.88 -13.01 -1.76
C GLY A 165 10.77 -12.76 -2.79
N PRO A 166 9.89 -13.76 -3.03
CA PRO A 166 8.71 -13.59 -3.87
C PRO A 166 7.87 -12.40 -3.39
N MET A 167 7.48 -11.52 -4.31
CA MET A 167 6.66 -10.33 -4.03
C MET A 167 5.36 -10.69 -3.29
N GLY A 168 4.76 -11.83 -3.60
CA GLY A 168 3.57 -12.32 -2.91
C GLY A 168 3.78 -12.48 -1.40
N ILE A 169 4.87 -13.13 -0.99
CA ILE A 169 5.23 -13.31 0.43
C ILE A 169 5.59 -11.97 1.07
N GLY A 170 6.36 -11.14 0.36
CA GLY A 170 6.69 -9.80 0.83
C GLY A 170 5.43 -8.95 1.07
N TYR A 171 4.36 -9.16 0.32
CA TYR A 171 3.10 -8.43 0.55
C TYR A 171 2.43 -8.88 1.85
N ILE A 172 2.46 -10.18 2.17
CA ILE A 172 1.94 -10.70 3.44
C ILE A 172 2.73 -10.11 4.63
N ASP A 173 4.05 -10.12 4.56
CA ASP A 173 4.91 -9.52 5.58
C ASP A 173 4.61 -8.01 5.78
N LEU A 174 4.37 -7.29 4.68
CA LEU A 174 3.96 -5.89 4.71
C LEU A 174 2.58 -5.71 5.38
N LEU A 175 1.63 -6.60 5.14
CA LEU A 175 0.31 -6.57 5.78
C LEU A 175 0.44 -6.74 7.31
N GLU A 176 1.20 -7.72 7.76
CA GLU A 176 1.43 -7.97 9.20
C GLU A 176 2.10 -6.77 9.89
N GLY A 177 3.10 -6.20 9.23
CA GLY A 177 3.77 -4.99 9.66
C GLY A 177 2.84 -3.79 9.78
N SER A 178 2.03 -3.59 8.75
CA SER A 178 1.07 -2.49 8.66
C SER A 178 -0.03 -2.65 9.70
N GLU A 179 -0.46 -3.89 9.98
CA GLU A 179 -1.46 -4.20 11.01
C GLU A 179 -0.93 -3.87 12.42
N THR A 180 0.36 -4.10 12.68
CA THR A 180 1.01 -3.69 13.92
C THR A 180 0.93 -2.17 14.12
N VAL A 181 1.21 -1.40 13.06
CA VAL A 181 1.09 0.06 13.07
C VAL A 181 -0.36 0.50 13.25
N ARG A 182 -1.28 -0.12 12.52
CA ARG A 182 -2.72 0.17 12.59
C ARG A 182 -3.25 -0.02 14.01
N ARG A 183 -2.91 -1.12 14.67
CA ARG A 183 -3.28 -1.41 16.06
C ARG A 183 -2.61 -0.47 17.05
N GLY A 184 -1.30 -0.25 16.89
CA GLY A 184 -0.53 0.62 17.76
C GLY A 184 -1.05 2.06 17.80
N LEU A 185 -1.53 2.56 16.66
CA LEU A 185 -2.06 3.92 16.51
C LEU A 185 -3.60 4.00 16.57
N GLY A 186 -4.30 2.89 16.80
CA GLY A 186 -5.76 2.87 16.87
C GLY A 186 -6.46 3.28 15.57
N MET A 187 -5.84 3.02 14.41
CA MET A 187 -6.36 3.44 13.11
C MET A 187 -7.50 2.53 12.60
N THR A 188 -8.50 3.15 11.98
CA THR A 188 -9.70 2.44 11.50
C THR A 188 -9.40 1.55 10.29
N ASP A 189 -8.53 2.00 9.38
CA ASP A 189 -8.23 1.31 8.13
C ASP A 189 -6.82 1.61 7.61
N PHE A 190 -6.41 0.91 6.56
CA PHE A 190 -5.08 1.02 5.97
C PHE A 190 -4.86 2.25 5.09
N ARG A 191 -5.90 3.05 4.80
CA ARG A 191 -5.71 4.36 4.15
C ARG A 191 -5.08 5.33 5.14
N SER A 192 -5.54 5.32 6.39
CA SER A 192 -4.90 6.07 7.48
C SER A 192 -3.46 5.60 7.73
N VAL A 193 -3.20 4.29 7.61
CA VAL A 193 -1.84 3.74 7.74
C VAL A 193 -0.93 4.24 6.59
N ASP A 194 -1.43 4.27 5.36
CA ASP A 194 -0.68 4.82 4.21
C ASP A 194 -0.38 6.32 4.37
N GLU A 195 -1.31 7.10 4.93
CA GLU A 195 -1.09 8.50 5.29
C GLU A 195 -0.03 8.67 6.39
N PHE A 196 -0.07 7.82 7.40
CA PHE A 196 0.96 7.78 8.44
C PHE A 196 2.34 7.40 7.87
N PHE A 197 2.41 6.41 6.98
CA PHE A 197 3.63 6.07 6.28
C PHE A 197 4.15 7.22 5.45
N TYR A 198 3.27 7.94 4.77
CA TYR A 198 3.65 9.17 4.08
C TYR A 198 4.26 10.19 5.05
N PHE A 199 3.63 10.45 6.21
CA PHE A 199 4.13 11.38 7.23
C PHE A 199 5.51 10.95 7.75
N ILE A 200 5.62 9.75 8.31
CA ILE A 200 6.85 9.31 8.97
C ILE A 200 8.00 9.12 7.99
N SER A 201 7.73 8.85 6.71
CA SER A 201 8.80 8.71 5.69
C SER A 201 9.53 10.03 5.37
N ARG A 202 9.00 11.19 5.78
CA ARG A 202 9.59 12.51 5.48
C ARG A 202 10.76 12.83 6.40
N PRO A 203 11.78 13.58 5.92
CA PRO A 203 12.83 14.11 6.80
C PRO A 203 12.19 14.98 7.90
N GLY A 204 12.57 14.76 9.17
CA GLY A 204 12.07 15.53 10.32
C GLY A 204 10.92 14.89 11.12
N ALA A 205 10.30 13.81 10.62
CA ALA A 205 9.37 12.95 11.36
C ALA A 205 10.08 11.77 12.07
#